data_AF-A0A1V4E8E1-F1
#
_entry.id   AF-A0A1V4E8E1-F1
#
_cell.length_a   1.000
_cell.length_b   1.000
_cell.length_c   1.000
_cell.angle_alpha   90.00
_cell.angle_beta   90.00
_cell.angle_gamma   90.00
#
_symmetry.space_group_name_H-M   'P 1'
#
loop_
_entity.id
_entity.type
_entity.pdbx_description
1 polymer ?
#
loop_
_entity_poly.entity_id
_entity_poly.type
_entity_poly.pdbx_seq_one_letter_code
_entity_poly.pdbx_strand_id
1 'polypeptide(L)'
;MAAEPRLAPYARLPSAYQGRDQLHSTVDAFGRSHWLLRDSARRGNAYDALLVTVEGGHDRTTRLRSVHARFPRVDALPDGGFVVADARRQDGVDQVQVFDSSGRSSYGFDAGDAIEHLLTDESGDLWVGHFDEGVGSDPLCDPGLRCWSRAGEPLWQYHQPSEAGWFLDCYALNVDRRCTWAYPYTDFPLLEVRSRRQARIRTTPVRGAKGVVVHGPRVALYGGYGDEHDRLLLGSLTDSAVEPVEETRLLRADGARSSRRRVVCRGPRLYVQEEPGIDWALYDIG
;
A
#
# COMPACT_ATOMS: atom_id res chain seq x y z
N MET A 1 -10.35 23.75 -22.22
CA MET A 1 -10.29 22.54 -21.39
C MET A 1 -8.82 22.24 -21.16
N ALA A 2 -8.39 22.11 -19.89
CA ALA A 2 -7.03 21.67 -19.59
C ALA A 2 -6.85 20.23 -20.11
N ALA A 3 -5.63 19.87 -20.51
CA ALA A 3 -5.34 18.50 -20.95
C ALA A 3 -5.38 17.55 -19.74
N GLU A 4 -5.98 16.37 -19.89
CA GLU A 4 -6.00 15.35 -18.85
C GLU A 4 -4.57 14.92 -18.48
N PRO A 5 -4.23 14.85 -17.17
CA PRO A 5 -2.90 14.44 -16.74
C PRO A 5 -2.61 12.99 -17.13
N ARG A 6 -1.34 12.71 -17.38
CA ARG A 6 -0.86 11.38 -17.78
C ARG A 6 0.13 10.85 -16.77
N LEU A 7 0.06 9.55 -16.52
CA LEU A 7 1.06 8.80 -15.80
C LEU A 7 2.40 8.82 -16.55
N ALA A 8 3.49 9.07 -15.85
CA ALA A 8 4.85 8.96 -16.37
C ALA A 8 5.38 7.53 -16.15
N PRO A 9 6.14 6.93 -17.09
CA PRO A 9 6.85 5.68 -16.82
C PRO A 9 7.77 5.81 -15.60
N TYR A 10 7.80 4.81 -14.73
CA TYR A 10 8.58 4.85 -13.49
C TYR A 10 9.58 3.70 -13.38
N ALA A 11 9.09 2.46 -13.39
CA ALA A 11 9.94 1.28 -13.31
C ALA A 11 9.31 0.11 -14.07
N ARG A 12 10.15 -0.79 -14.59
CA ARG A 12 9.73 -1.95 -15.36
C ARG A 12 10.42 -3.19 -14.81
N LEU A 13 9.67 -4.27 -14.63
CA LEU A 13 10.24 -5.58 -14.32
C LEU A 13 11.15 -6.01 -15.49
N PRO A 14 12.45 -6.31 -15.25
CA PRO A 14 13.36 -6.73 -16.31
C PRO A 14 12.87 -7.96 -17.05
N SER A 15 13.11 -8.00 -18.37
CA SER A 15 12.60 -9.06 -19.26
C SER A 15 13.02 -10.48 -18.84
N ALA A 16 14.19 -10.62 -18.21
CA ALA A 16 14.68 -11.89 -17.68
C ALA A 16 13.78 -12.50 -16.58
N TYR A 17 12.91 -11.70 -15.96
CA TYR A 17 11.99 -12.12 -14.90
C TYR A 17 10.52 -12.14 -15.33
N GLN A 18 10.21 -11.63 -16.53
CA GLN A 18 8.84 -11.62 -17.05
C GLN A 18 8.36 -13.05 -17.36
N GLY A 19 7.05 -13.28 -17.23
CA GLY A 19 6.44 -14.60 -17.41
C GLY A 19 6.57 -15.55 -16.21
N ARG A 20 7.29 -15.14 -15.15
CA ARG A 20 7.24 -15.83 -13.85
C ARG A 20 5.92 -15.52 -13.12
N ASP A 21 5.52 -16.43 -12.24
CA ASP A 21 4.34 -16.25 -11.37
C ASP A 21 4.58 -15.10 -10.38
N GLN A 22 4.01 -13.94 -10.67
CA GLN A 22 4.09 -12.73 -9.84
C GLN A 22 3.03 -12.79 -8.74
N LEU A 23 3.49 -12.78 -7.49
CA LEU A 23 2.64 -12.91 -6.31
C LEU A 23 2.23 -11.54 -5.76
N HIS A 24 3.14 -10.57 -5.77
CA HIS A 24 2.90 -9.21 -5.31
C HIS A 24 3.94 -8.25 -5.90
N SER A 25 3.66 -6.95 -5.80
CA SER A 25 4.58 -5.87 -6.15
C SER A 25 4.28 -4.64 -5.31
N THR A 26 5.29 -3.81 -5.06
CA THR A 26 5.15 -2.56 -4.31
C THR A 26 6.20 -1.53 -4.72
N VAL A 27 6.05 -0.29 -4.23
CA VAL A 27 7.10 0.71 -4.18
C VAL A 27 7.33 1.08 -2.71
N ASP A 28 8.57 0.93 -2.25
CA ASP A 28 8.90 1.12 -0.84
C ASP A 28 8.97 2.60 -0.44
N ALA A 29 9.23 2.86 0.84
CA ALA A 29 9.38 4.22 1.38
C ALA A 29 10.53 5.02 0.75
N PHE A 30 11.49 4.35 0.09
CA PHE A 30 12.67 4.96 -0.52
C PHE A 30 12.50 5.16 -2.04
N GLY A 31 11.36 4.75 -2.61
CA GLY A 31 11.12 4.84 -4.06
C GLY A 31 11.80 3.72 -4.85
N ARG A 32 12.03 2.55 -4.25
CA ARG A 32 12.49 1.36 -4.96
C ARG A 32 11.29 0.50 -5.32
N SER A 33 11.26 -0.01 -6.55
CA SER A 33 10.18 -0.89 -7.00
C SER A 33 10.54 -2.35 -6.74
N HIS A 34 9.59 -3.11 -6.20
CA HIS A 34 9.78 -4.51 -5.86
C HIS A 34 8.73 -5.40 -6.52
N TRP A 35 9.16 -6.57 -7.00
CA TRP A 35 8.29 -7.64 -7.49
C TRP A 35 8.65 -8.94 -6.75
N LEU A 36 7.66 -9.53 -6.11
CA LEU A 36 7.75 -10.84 -5.47
C LEU A 36 7.28 -11.90 -6.45
N LEU A 37 8.19 -12.76 -6.87
CA LEU A 37 7.95 -13.82 -7.85
C LEU A 37 8.09 -15.18 -7.18
N ARG A 38 7.25 -16.15 -7.53
CA ARG A 38 7.42 -17.54 -7.07
C ARG A 38 8.66 -18.14 -7.73
N ASP A 39 9.58 -18.68 -6.91
CA ASP A 39 10.81 -19.34 -7.38
C ASP A 39 10.69 -20.87 -7.34
N SER A 40 9.90 -21.41 -6.40
CA SER A 40 9.62 -22.84 -6.31
C SER A 40 8.13 -23.15 -6.14
N ALA A 41 7.74 -24.37 -6.52
CA ALA A 41 6.46 -24.93 -6.09
C ALA A 41 6.39 -24.97 -4.55
N ARG A 42 5.17 -24.89 -4.00
CA ARG A 42 4.95 -25.04 -2.55
C ARG A 42 5.32 -26.46 -2.10
N ARG A 43 6.03 -26.55 -0.98
CA ARG A 43 6.29 -27.79 -0.24
C ARG A 43 5.66 -27.64 1.14
N GLY A 44 4.54 -28.32 1.36
CA GLY A 44 3.68 -28.04 2.53
C GLY A 44 3.16 -26.59 2.48
N ASN A 45 3.40 -25.84 3.55
CA ASN A 45 2.95 -24.45 3.66
C ASN A 45 3.98 -23.41 3.17
N ALA A 46 5.15 -23.83 2.69
CA ALA A 46 6.24 -22.92 2.35
C ALA A 46 6.66 -23.01 0.88
N TYR A 47 7.24 -21.94 0.34
CA TYR A 47 7.91 -21.90 -0.96
C TYR A 47 9.06 -20.89 -0.92
N ASP A 48 10.00 -21.01 -1.85
CA ASP A 48 10.99 -19.96 -2.07
C ASP A 48 10.44 -18.92 -3.06
N ALA A 49 10.74 -17.66 -2.81
CA ALA A 49 10.38 -16.55 -3.67
C ALA A 49 11.62 -15.76 -4.09
N LEU A 50 11.56 -15.16 -5.27
CA LEU A 50 12.56 -14.23 -5.76
C LEU A 50 11.99 -12.82 -5.68
N LEU A 51 12.62 -11.96 -4.90
CA LEU A 51 12.29 -10.54 -4.88
C LEU A 51 13.22 -9.79 -5.83
N VAL A 52 12.67 -9.20 -6.88
CA VAL A 52 13.38 -8.33 -7.81
C VAL A 52 13.17 -6.89 -7.37
N THR A 53 14.25 -6.17 -7.09
CA THR A 53 14.26 -4.75 -6.76
C THR A 53 14.82 -3.96 -7.93
N VAL A 54 14.13 -2.90 -8.37
CA VAL A 54 14.61 -1.97 -9.40
C VAL A 54 14.73 -0.57 -8.82
N GLU A 55 15.90 0.03 -9.00
CA GLU A 55 16.23 1.39 -8.57
C GLU A 55 17.22 2.00 -9.56
N GLY A 56 16.96 3.23 -10.02
CA GLY A 56 17.89 3.95 -10.91
C GLY A 56 18.24 3.23 -12.22
N GLY A 57 17.36 2.33 -12.71
CA GLY A 57 17.61 1.52 -13.90
C GLY A 57 18.43 0.25 -13.68
N HIS A 58 18.84 -0.02 -12.44
CA HIS A 58 19.52 -1.26 -12.04
C HIS A 58 18.57 -2.19 -11.31
N ASP A 59 18.73 -3.49 -11.53
CA ASP A 59 18.02 -4.52 -10.79
C ASP A 59 18.95 -5.30 -9.83
N ARG A 60 18.38 -5.74 -8.71
CA ARG A 60 18.99 -6.66 -7.77
C ARG A 60 17.96 -7.70 -7.35
N THR A 61 18.41 -8.92 -7.11
CA THR A 61 17.55 -9.99 -6.60
C THR A 61 17.93 -10.43 -5.20
N THR A 62 16.90 -10.76 -4.41
CA THR A 62 17.04 -11.44 -3.11
C THR A 62 16.13 -12.65 -3.11
N ARG A 63 16.67 -13.84 -2.81
CA ARG A 63 15.87 -15.05 -2.68
C ARG A 63 15.35 -15.17 -1.25
N LEU A 64 14.05 -15.01 -1.06
CA LEU A 64 13.37 -15.21 0.21
C LEU A 64 13.09 -16.71 0.40
N ARG A 65 13.61 -17.29 1.48
CA ARG A 65 13.51 -18.73 1.76
C ARG A 65 12.33 -19.03 2.66
N SER A 66 11.60 -20.10 2.36
CA SER A 66 10.49 -20.58 3.21
C SER A 66 9.42 -19.50 3.47
N VAL A 67 8.96 -18.82 2.43
CA VAL A 67 7.80 -17.92 2.47
C VAL A 67 6.53 -18.74 2.69
N HIS A 68 5.74 -18.38 3.68
CA HIS A 68 4.50 -19.09 4.04
C HIS A 68 3.26 -18.49 3.36
N ALA A 69 3.26 -17.17 3.19
CA ALA A 69 2.13 -16.38 2.74
C ALA A 69 1.53 -16.88 1.41
N ARG A 70 0.24 -17.18 1.42
CA ARG A 70 -0.55 -17.60 0.24
C ARG A 70 -0.98 -16.40 -0.59
N PHE A 71 -1.37 -15.32 0.06
CA PHE A 71 -1.75 -14.05 -0.55
C PHE A 71 -0.80 -12.95 -0.06
N PRO A 72 0.46 -12.96 -0.51
CA PRO A 72 1.49 -12.13 0.10
C PRO A 72 1.24 -10.64 -0.16
N ARG A 73 1.46 -9.84 0.89
CA ARG A 73 1.80 -8.43 0.82
C ARG A 73 3.28 -8.29 1.18
N VAL A 74 4.05 -7.55 0.39
CA VAL A 74 5.49 -7.36 0.64
C VAL A 74 5.84 -5.88 0.68
N ASP A 75 6.79 -5.54 1.55
CA ASP A 75 7.47 -4.25 1.53
C ASP A 75 8.92 -4.35 2.05
N ALA A 76 9.72 -3.32 1.79
CA ALA A 76 11.14 -3.29 2.14
C ALA A 76 11.41 -2.66 3.51
N LEU A 77 12.50 -3.08 4.14
CA LEU A 77 12.99 -2.53 5.40
C LEU A 77 14.23 -1.65 5.14
N PRO A 78 14.53 -0.68 6.03
CA PRO A 78 15.67 0.24 5.86
C PRO A 78 17.04 -0.47 5.88
N ASP A 79 17.14 -1.64 6.48
CA ASP A 79 18.37 -2.45 6.54
C ASP A 79 18.60 -3.34 5.31
N GLY A 80 17.78 -3.19 4.28
CA GLY A 80 17.81 -4.01 3.07
C GLY A 80 17.11 -5.38 3.21
N GLY A 81 16.50 -5.65 4.37
CA GLY A 81 15.57 -6.75 4.56
C GLY A 81 14.18 -6.48 3.97
N PHE A 82 13.27 -7.42 4.19
CA PHE A 82 11.89 -7.35 3.69
C PHE A 82 10.91 -7.87 4.74
N VAL A 83 9.67 -7.40 4.66
CA VAL A 83 8.54 -8.01 5.37
C VAL A 83 7.59 -8.62 4.36
N VAL A 84 7.13 -9.84 4.62
CA VAL A 84 6.05 -10.47 3.86
C VAL A 84 4.94 -10.86 4.83
N ALA A 85 3.73 -10.41 4.59
CA ALA A 85 2.55 -10.83 5.34
C ALA A 85 1.59 -11.63 4.46
N ASP A 86 0.96 -12.67 5.00
CA ASP A 86 -0.22 -13.25 4.37
C ASP A 86 -1.43 -12.34 4.62
N ALA A 87 -2.14 -11.99 3.55
CA ALA A 87 -3.39 -11.24 3.67
C ALA A 87 -4.43 -11.99 4.50
N ARG A 88 -4.35 -13.33 4.51
CA ARG A 88 -5.23 -14.20 5.29
C ARG A 88 -4.50 -14.90 6.43
N ARG A 89 -4.95 -14.68 7.66
CA ARG A 89 -4.42 -15.34 8.86
C ARG A 89 -4.63 -16.85 8.77
N GLN A 90 -3.66 -17.61 9.28
CA GLN A 90 -3.72 -19.06 9.37
C GLN A 90 -3.19 -19.50 10.74
N ASP A 91 -3.93 -20.38 11.40
CA ASP A 91 -3.52 -20.92 12.69
C ASP A 91 -2.19 -21.70 12.60
N GLY A 92 -1.29 -21.44 13.54
CA GLY A 92 -0.02 -22.15 13.69
C GLY A 92 1.04 -21.80 12.64
N VAL A 93 0.85 -20.72 11.88
CA VAL A 93 1.82 -20.21 10.89
C VAL A 93 1.98 -18.71 11.09
N ASP A 94 3.22 -18.24 11.19
CA ASP A 94 3.51 -16.81 11.26
C ASP A 94 2.87 -16.05 10.09
N GLN A 95 1.93 -15.14 10.39
CA GLN A 95 1.26 -14.35 9.37
C GLN A 95 2.22 -13.36 8.71
N VAL A 96 3.00 -12.64 9.52
CA VAL A 96 4.05 -11.71 9.09
C VAL A 96 5.40 -12.38 9.29
N GLN A 97 6.20 -12.46 8.23
CA GLN A 97 7.58 -12.94 8.25
C GLN A 97 8.55 -11.78 7.98
N VAL A 98 9.58 -11.67 8.81
CA VAL A 98 10.61 -10.64 8.67
C VAL A 98 11.90 -11.27 8.16
N PHE A 99 12.29 -10.88 6.95
CA PHE A 99 13.48 -11.37 6.25
C PHE A 99 14.66 -10.42 6.42
N ASP A 100 15.83 -10.99 6.69
CA ASP A 100 17.10 -10.26 6.60
C ASP A 100 17.47 -9.96 5.13
N SER A 101 18.52 -9.17 4.92
CA SER A 101 19.00 -8.81 3.57
C SER A 101 19.54 -9.99 2.75
N SER A 102 19.76 -11.14 3.39
CA SER A 102 20.12 -12.41 2.72
C SER A 102 18.91 -13.29 2.38
N GLY A 103 17.70 -12.85 2.74
CA GLY A 103 16.44 -13.52 2.45
C GLY A 103 16.12 -14.68 3.40
N ARG A 104 16.63 -14.65 4.63
CA ARG A 104 16.23 -15.60 5.69
C ARG A 104 15.27 -14.95 6.68
N SER A 105 14.18 -15.62 6.99
CA SER A 105 13.28 -15.21 8.07
C SER A 105 13.76 -15.81 9.40
N SER A 106 13.88 -14.97 10.43
CA SER A 106 14.26 -15.42 11.78
C SER A 106 13.09 -15.49 12.75
N TYR A 107 12.02 -14.75 12.49
CA TYR A 107 10.84 -14.70 13.33
C TYR A 107 9.65 -14.15 12.53
N GLY A 108 8.47 -14.28 13.12
CA GLY A 108 7.25 -13.69 12.61
C GLY A 108 6.26 -13.38 13.73
N PHE A 109 5.14 -12.77 13.37
CA PHE A 109 4.08 -12.39 14.28
C PHE A 109 2.75 -12.24 13.55
N ASP A 110 1.67 -12.11 14.31
CA ASP A 110 0.34 -11.84 13.76
C ASP A 110 0.05 -10.34 13.74
N ALA A 111 -0.56 -9.87 12.65
CA ALA A 111 -0.98 -8.48 12.49
C ALA A 111 -2.50 -8.32 12.32
N GLY A 112 -3.27 -9.42 12.37
CA GLY A 112 -4.73 -9.45 12.21
C GLY A 112 -5.14 -9.90 10.81
N ASP A 113 -6.29 -10.58 10.69
CA ASP A 113 -6.79 -11.09 9.39
C ASP A 113 -7.15 -9.95 8.41
N ALA A 114 -7.36 -10.31 7.15
CA ALA A 114 -7.82 -9.43 6.09
C ALA A 114 -6.90 -8.21 5.85
N ILE A 115 -5.60 -8.43 5.69
CA ILE A 115 -4.66 -7.34 5.39
C ILE A 115 -4.88 -6.86 3.95
N GLU A 116 -5.32 -5.61 3.83
CA GLU A 116 -5.50 -4.91 2.55
C GLU A 116 -4.21 -4.20 2.14
N HIS A 117 -3.60 -3.47 3.07
CA HIS A 117 -2.36 -2.73 2.87
C HIS A 117 -1.30 -3.15 3.89
N LEU A 118 -0.07 -3.33 3.42
CA LEU A 118 1.13 -3.45 4.24
C LEU A 118 2.17 -2.49 3.66
N LEU A 119 2.47 -1.42 4.39
CA LEU A 119 3.48 -0.45 3.99
C LEU A 119 4.43 -0.18 5.17
N THR A 120 5.74 -0.19 4.93
CA THR A 120 6.75 0.23 5.90
C THR A 120 7.01 1.73 5.77
N ASP A 121 7.28 2.40 6.89
CA ASP A 121 7.88 3.72 6.87
C ASP A 121 9.42 3.64 6.83
N GLU A 122 10.09 4.79 6.68
CA GLU A 122 11.55 4.87 6.60
C GLU A 122 12.26 4.40 7.88
N SER A 123 11.55 4.31 9.02
CA SER A 123 12.09 3.76 10.27
C SER A 123 11.99 2.24 10.31
N GLY A 124 11.26 1.63 9.37
CA GLY A 124 10.99 0.20 9.34
C GLY A 124 9.80 -0.22 10.20
N ASP A 125 8.95 0.73 10.61
CA ASP A 125 7.68 0.43 11.28
C ASP A 125 6.61 0.14 10.22
N LEU A 126 5.76 -0.85 10.50
CA LEU A 126 4.81 -1.43 9.54
C LEU A 126 3.42 -0.86 9.79
N TRP A 127 2.84 -0.23 8.78
CA TRP A 127 1.46 0.21 8.76
C TRP A 127 0.60 -0.83 8.05
N VAL A 128 -0.38 -1.36 8.78
CA VAL A 128 -1.25 -2.44 8.34
C VAL A 128 -2.68 -1.94 8.34
N GLY A 129 -3.28 -1.89 7.14
CA GLY A 129 -4.69 -1.57 6.94
C GLY A 129 -5.47 -2.84 6.61
N HIS A 130 -6.67 -2.98 7.20
CA HIS A 130 -7.52 -4.16 7.05
C HIS A 130 -8.74 -3.88 6.17
N PHE A 131 -9.25 -4.91 5.48
CA PHE A 131 -10.54 -4.87 4.79
C PHE A 131 -11.66 -5.53 5.63
N ASP A 132 -12.89 -5.42 5.13
CA ASP A 132 -14.14 -5.69 5.85
C ASP A 132 -14.28 -7.12 6.39
N GLU A 133 -13.64 -8.11 5.76
CA GLU A 133 -13.68 -9.50 6.26
C GLU A 133 -12.93 -9.69 7.60
N GLY A 134 -12.03 -8.78 7.96
CA GLY A 134 -11.30 -8.83 9.23
C GLY A 134 -11.89 -7.94 10.31
N VAL A 135 -12.32 -6.72 9.95
CA VAL A 135 -12.80 -5.75 10.96
C VAL A 135 -14.02 -6.31 11.71
N GLY A 136 -13.98 -6.24 13.05
CA GLY A 136 -15.01 -6.81 13.92
C GLY A 136 -14.91 -8.32 14.19
N SER A 137 -13.90 -9.01 13.62
CA SER A 137 -13.70 -10.46 13.84
C SER A 137 -12.62 -10.80 14.87
N ASP A 138 -11.58 -9.96 15.01
CA ASP A 138 -10.44 -10.15 15.91
C ASP A 138 -9.96 -8.76 16.42
N PRO A 139 -9.64 -8.60 17.72
CA PRO A 139 -9.03 -7.39 18.27
C PRO A 139 -7.85 -6.83 17.47
N LEU A 140 -7.08 -7.67 16.77
CA LEU A 140 -5.95 -7.21 15.96
C LEU A 140 -6.37 -6.41 14.72
N CYS A 141 -7.45 -6.76 14.04
CA CYS A 141 -7.91 -6.04 12.84
C CYS A 141 -9.06 -5.08 13.13
N ASP A 142 -9.71 -5.15 14.30
CA ASP A 142 -10.85 -4.29 14.66
C ASP A 142 -10.61 -2.78 14.51
N PRO A 143 -9.42 -2.21 14.82
CA PRO A 143 -9.16 -0.80 14.55
C PRO A 143 -9.16 -0.38 13.07
N GLY A 144 -9.12 -1.31 12.13
CA GLY A 144 -8.99 -1.06 10.70
C GLY A 144 -7.60 -0.59 10.25
N LEU A 145 -6.84 0.11 11.10
CA LEU A 145 -5.46 0.54 10.87
C LEU A 145 -4.59 0.44 12.13
N ARG A 146 -3.42 -0.18 11.99
CA ARG A 146 -2.40 -0.30 13.05
C ARG A 146 -1.01 0.01 12.54
N CYS A 147 -0.14 0.43 13.46
CA CYS A 147 1.30 0.54 13.26
C CYS A 147 2.02 -0.41 14.22
N TRP A 148 2.94 -1.19 13.67
CA TRP A 148 3.71 -2.21 14.36
C TRP A 148 5.20 -1.91 14.24
N SER A 149 5.97 -2.25 15.25
CA SER A 149 7.42 -2.28 15.09
C SER A 149 7.82 -3.48 14.22
N ARG A 150 9.04 -3.45 13.68
CA ARG A 150 9.63 -4.62 13.01
C ARG A 150 9.69 -5.87 13.91
N ALA A 151 9.69 -5.71 15.23
CA ALA A 151 9.70 -6.82 16.18
C ALA A 151 8.29 -7.40 16.47
N GLY A 152 7.23 -6.80 15.92
CA GLY A 152 5.85 -7.22 16.18
C GLY A 152 5.19 -6.52 17.37
N GLU A 153 5.84 -5.50 17.94
CA GLU A 153 5.26 -4.72 19.04
C GLU A 153 4.22 -3.72 18.51
N PRO A 154 3.03 -3.60 19.12
CA PRO A 154 2.05 -2.60 18.72
C PRO A 154 2.53 -1.20 19.11
N LEU A 155 2.74 -0.34 18.11
CA LEU A 155 3.18 1.04 18.33
C LEU A 155 2.04 2.04 18.33
N TRP A 156 0.99 1.76 17.56
CA TRP A 156 -0.20 2.61 17.44
C TRP A 156 -1.38 1.82 16.87
N GLN A 157 -2.59 2.24 17.20
CA GLN A 157 -3.81 1.78 16.55
C GLN A 157 -4.77 2.96 16.37
N TYR A 158 -5.60 2.89 15.34
CA TYR A 158 -6.69 3.84 15.21
C TYR A 158 -7.69 3.65 16.36
N HIS A 159 -8.05 4.75 17.00
CA HIS A 159 -9.11 4.78 17.98
C HIS A 159 -10.23 5.60 17.37
N GLN A 160 -11.30 4.92 16.95
CA GLN A 160 -12.45 5.55 16.32
C GLN A 160 -13.12 6.52 17.31
N PRO A 161 -13.17 7.83 17.01
CA PRO A 161 -14.05 8.74 17.74
C PRO A 161 -15.50 8.29 17.54
N SER A 162 -16.35 8.47 18.56
CA SER A 162 -17.77 8.07 18.50
C SER A 162 -18.55 8.68 17.34
N GLU A 163 -18.04 9.76 16.76
CA GLU A 163 -18.65 10.58 15.71
C GLU A 163 -18.05 10.38 14.29
N ALA A 164 -17.01 9.54 14.14
CA ALA A 164 -16.22 9.46 12.90
C ALA A 164 -16.69 8.40 11.87
N GLY A 165 -17.80 7.71 12.12
CA GLY A 165 -18.23 6.55 11.33
C GLY A 165 -17.34 5.32 11.55
N TRP A 166 -17.78 4.15 11.07
CA TRP A 166 -17.05 2.89 11.24
C TRP A 166 -15.91 2.78 10.22
N PHE A 167 -14.68 2.54 10.69
CA PHE A 167 -13.56 2.11 9.84
C PHE A 167 -13.69 0.61 9.53
N LEU A 168 -14.39 0.27 8.45
CA LEU A 168 -14.63 -1.12 8.04
C LEU A 168 -13.64 -1.63 7.00
N ASP A 169 -13.14 -0.77 6.11
CA ASP A 169 -12.16 -1.17 5.07
C ASP A 169 -11.19 -0.03 4.76
N CYS A 170 -9.88 -0.30 4.80
CA CYS A 170 -8.81 0.63 4.45
C CYS A 170 -8.67 0.74 2.93
N TYR A 171 -9.52 1.55 2.29
CA TYR A 171 -9.54 1.70 0.83
C TYR A 171 -8.26 2.28 0.23
N ALA A 172 -7.60 3.19 0.95
CA ALA A 172 -6.30 3.69 0.56
C ALA A 172 -5.43 3.99 1.79
N LEU A 173 -4.13 3.74 1.62
CA LEU A 173 -3.09 4.04 2.61
C LEU A 173 -1.91 4.74 1.92
N ASN A 174 -1.40 5.79 2.56
CA ASN A 174 -0.19 6.48 2.17
C ASN A 174 0.70 6.65 3.40
N VAL A 175 1.88 6.08 3.35
CA VAL A 175 2.88 6.17 4.43
C VAL A 175 4.04 7.02 3.94
N ASP A 176 4.21 8.17 4.58
CA ASP A 176 5.32 9.10 4.37
C ASP A 176 6.14 9.27 5.67
N ARG A 177 7.35 9.83 5.57
CA ARG A 177 8.30 10.01 6.68
C ARG A 177 7.70 10.70 7.90
N ARG A 178 6.77 11.64 7.70
CA ARG A 178 6.21 12.48 8.79
C ARG A 178 4.74 12.24 9.07
N CYS A 179 4.02 11.61 8.14
CA CYS A 179 2.58 11.53 8.19
C CYS A 179 2.11 10.27 7.48
N THR A 180 1.17 9.57 8.11
CA THR A 180 0.42 8.50 7.45
C THR A 180 -0.99 9.00 7.18
N TRP A 181 -1.48 8.72 5.98
CA TRP A 181 -2.84 9.04 5.57
C TRP A 181 -3.60 7.77 5.27
N ALA A 182 -4.82 7.69 5.78
CA ALA A 182 -5.72 6.57 5.50
C ALA A 182 -7.08 7.09 5.06
N TYR A 183 -7.75 6.29 4.23
CA TYR A 183 -9.05 6.62 3.67
C TYR A 183 -9.97 5.41 3.84
N PRO A 184 -10.73 5.36 4.96
CA PRO A 184 -11.57 4.21 5.26
C PRO A 184 -12.99 4.31 4.67
N TYR A 185 -13.56 3.17 4.32
CA TYR A 185 -15.02 2.94 4.27
C TYR A 185 -15.55 2.85 5.71
N THR A 186 -16.71 3.39 6.09
CA THR A 186 -17.92 3.66 5.28
C THR A 186 -18.06 5.06 4.71
N ASP A 187 -17.67 6.06 5.49
CA ASP A 187 -18.02 7.46 5.22
C ASP A 187 -16.94 8.20 4.42
N PHE A 188 -15.85 7.50 4.09
CA PHE A 188 -14.75 8.02 3.29
C PHE A 188 -14.08 9.29 3.88
N PRO A 189 -13.81 9.37 5.19
CA PRO A 189 -13.01 10.47 5.72
C PRO A 189 -11.56 10.36 5.24
N LEU A 190 -10.85 11.48 5.24
CA LEU A 190 -9.40 11.50 5.15
C LEU A 190 -8.82 11.56 6.57
N LEU A 191 -8.14 10.49 6.98
CA LEU A 191 -7.44 10.41 8.24
C LEU A 191 -6.00 10.87 8.06
N GLU A 192 -5.54 11.75 8.95
CA GLU A 192 -4.16 12.22 9.03
C GLU A 192 -3.56 11.78 10.37
N VAL A 193 -2.52 10.96 10.32
CA VAL A 193 -1.80 10.46 11.50
C VAL A 193 -0.40 11.04 11.52
N ARG A 194 -0.16 11.99 12.43
CA ARG A 194 1.16 12.57 12.68
C ARG A 194 1.74 12.05 13.98
N SER A 195 3.00 11.62 13.95
CA SER A 195 3.75 11.18 15.15
C SER A 195 2.97 10.17 16.01
N ARG A 196 2.17 9.29 15.40
CA ARG A 196 1.35 8.28 16.10
C ARG A 196 0.44 8.89 17.19
N ARG A 197 -0.07 10.11 16.95
CA ARG A 197 -1.09 10.75 17.80
C ARG A 197 -2.50 10.36 17.31
N GLN A 198 -3.52 10.86 18.02
CA GLN A 198 -4.89 10.76 17.54
C GLN A 198 -5.01 11.30 16.12
N ALA A 199 -5.70 10.57 15.25
CA ALA A 199 -5.87 10.94 13.86
C ALA A 199 -6.71 12.21 13.74
N ARG A 200 -6.27 13.16 12.91
CA ARG A 200 -7.11 14.27 12.48
C ARG A 200 -7.99 13.81 11.33
N ILE A 201 -9.27 14.14 11.38
CA ILE A 201 -10.29 13.64 10.45
C ILE A 201 -10.78 14.80 9.59
N ARG A 202 -10.88 14.57 8.29
CA ARG A 202 -11.46 15.52 7.33
C ARG A 202 -12.52 14.84 6.49
N THR A 203 -13.58 15.56 6.14
CA THR A 203 -14.56 15.09 5.16
C THR A 203 -13.95 15.11 3.76
N THR A 204 -14.42 14.21 2.90
CA THR A 204 -14.03 14.20 1.50
C THR A 204 -15.27 14.20 0.60
N PRO A 205 -15.21 14.80 -0.59
CA PRO A 205 -16.31 14.79 -1.56
C PRO A 205 -16.31 13.53 -2.43
N VAL A 206 -15.29 12.70 -2.30
CA VAL A 206 -15.04 11.53 -3.15
C VAL A 206 -15.50 10.29 -2.40
N ARG A 207 -16.11 9.34 -3.10
CA ARG A 207 -16.40 8.00 -2.58
C ARG A 207 -15.60 6.95 -3.32
N GLY A 208 -15.04 5.99 -2.59
CA GLY A 208 -14.39 4.82 -3.18
C GLY A 208 -13.04 5.09 -3.85
N ALA A 209 -12.34 6.17 -3.49
CA ALA A 209 -10.95 6.36 -3.92
C ALA A 209 -10.08 5.16 -3.47
N LYS A 210 -9.12 4.78 -4.31
CA LYS A 210 -8.15 3.70 -4.09
C LYS A 210 -6.71 4.19 -3.94
N GLY A 211 -6.50 5.50 -4.02
CA GLY A 211 -5.23 6.16 -3.76
C GLY A 211 -5.44 7.54 -3.15
N VAL A 212 -4.55 7.91 -2.22
CA VAL A 212 -4.48 9.25 -1.63
C VAL A 212 -3.04 9.71 -1.57
N VAL A 213 -2.74 10.87 -2.14
CA VAL A 213 -1.39 11.47 -2.06
C VAL A 213 -1.47 12.91 -1.61
N VAL A 214 -0.47 13.34 -0.85
CA VAL A 214 -0.48 14.65 -0.19
C VAL A 214 0.87 15.33 -0.36
N HIS A 215 0.85 16.62 -0.72
CA HIS A 215 2.02 17.50 -0.77
C HIS A 215 1.68 18.86 -0.17
N GLY A 216 2.15 19.13 1.05
CA GLY A 216 1.80 20.37 1.76
C GLY A 216 0.27 20.48 1.92
N PRO A 217 -0.38 21.55 1.46
CA PRO A 217 -1.84 21.66 1.49
C PRO A 217 -2.53 20.90 0.34
N ARG A 218 -1.80 20.44 -0.68
CA ARG A 218 -2.38 19.77 -1.85
C ARG A 218 -2.66 18.30 -1.53
N VAL A 219 -3.81 17.81 -1.99
CA VAL A 219 -4.18 16.39 -1.91
C VAL A 219 -4.71 15.93 -3.26
N ALA A 220 -4.44 14.68 -3.61
CA ALA A 220 -5.13 14.01 -4.71
C ALA A 220 -5.78 12.71 -4.24
N LEU A 221 -7.03 12.52 -4.63
CA LEU A 221 -7.81 11.31 -4.44
C LEU A 221 -7.98 10.63 -5.79
N TYR A 222 -7.50 9.39 -5.90
CA TYR A 222 -7.47 8.64 -7.15
C TYR A 222 -8.41 7.43 -7.09
N GLY A 223 -9.29 7.33 -8.07
CA GLY A 223 -10.25 6.25 -8.24
C GLY A 223 -11.66 6.56 -7.75
N GLY A 224 -12.48 5.52 -7.78
CA GLY A 224 -13.91 5.58 -7.57
C GLY A 224 -14.56 4.28 -8.03
N TYR A 225 -15.88 4.20 -7.88
CA TYR A 225 -16.64 3.03 -8.28
C TYR A 225 -17.00 3.06 -9.77
N GLY A 226 -17.14 1.89 -10.38
CA GLY A 226 -17.57 1.75 -11.78
C GLY A 226 -16.68 2.50 -12.76
N ASP A 227 -17.26 3.42 -13.52
CA ASP A 227 -16.57 4.21 -14.55
C ASP A 227 -15.68 5.33 -13.99
N GLU A 228 -15.67 5.54 -12.68
CA GLU A 228 -14.81 6.49 -11.98
C GLU A 228 -13.48 5.88 -11.55
N HIS A 229 -13.18 4.67 -12.02
CA HIS A 229 -11.95 3.98 -11.66
C HIS A 229 -10.71 4.83 -12.01
N ASP A 230 -10.67 5.59 -13.10
CA ASP A 230 -9.54 6.48 -13.43
C ASP A 230 -9.76 7.95 -13.01
N ARG A 231 -10.75 8.24 -12.15
CA ARG A 231 -10.99 9.59 -11.62
C ARG A 231 -9.79 10.09 -10.82
N LEU A 232 -9.46 11.36 -10.99
CA LEU A 232 -8.49 12.09 -10.18
C LEU A 232 -9.13 13.38 -9.68
N LEU A 233 -9.34 13.49 -8.38
CA LEU A 233 -9.73 14.74 -7.73
C LEU A 233 -8.50 15.38 -7.09
N LEU A 234 -8.15 16.57 -7.54
CA LEU A 234 -7.16 17.45 -6.91
C LEU A 234 -7.89 18.40 -5.97
N GLY A 235 -7.40 18.52 -4.74
CA GLY A 235 -7.99 19.37 -3.73
C GLY A 235 -6.97 20.04 -2.83
N SER A 236 -7.49 20.90 -1.95
CA SER A 236 -6.75 21.53 -0.88
C SER A 236 -7.25 21.05 0.47
N LEU A 237 -6.32 20.77 1.38
CA LEU A 237 -6.61 20.43 2.77
C LEU A 237 -7.00 21.70 3.53
N THR A 238 -8.16 21.66 4.17
CA THR A 238 -8.54 22.63 5.20
C THR A 238 -8.41 22.01 6.58
N ASP A 239 -8.95 22.67 7.59
CA ASP A 239 -8.95 22.14 8.95
C ASP A 239 -9.91 20.97 9.15
N SER A 240 -10.96 20.88 8.33
CA SER A 240 -12.07 19.92 8.50
C SER A 240 -12.46 19.18 7.22
N ALA A 241 -11.92 19.54 6.05
CA ALA A 241 -12.34 18.98 4.77
C ALA A 241 -11.20 18.93 3.74
N VAL A 242 -11.44 18.16 2.68
CA VAL A 242 -10.79 18.31 1.38
C VAL A 242 -11.69 19.16 0.50
N GLU A 243 -11.23 20.36 0.14
CA GLU A 243 -11.93 21.23 -0.80
C GLU A 243 -11.49 20.91 -2.25
N PRO A 244 -12.41 20.52 -3.15
CA PRO A 244 -12.09 20.30 -4.55
C PRO A 244 -11.51 21.55 -5.20
N VAL A 245 -10.44 21.37 -5.97
CA VAL A 245 -9.87 22.40 -6.84
C VAL A 245 -10.11 22.03 -8.30
N GLU A 246 -9.85 20.77 -8.65
CA GLU A 246 -10.03 20.24 -10.00
C GLU A 246 -10.45 18.78 -9.93
N GLU A 247 -11.32 18.37 -10.84
CA GLU A 247 -11.64 16.97 -11.07
C GLU A 247 -11.40 16.63 -12.54
N THR A 248 -10.67 15.55 -12.77
CA THR A 248 -10.23 15.10 -14.09
C THR A 248 -10.05 13.59 -14.10
N ARG A 249 -9.47 13.03 -15.17
CA ARG A 249 -9.05 11.64 -15.25
C ARG A 249 -7.54 11.54 -15.35
N LEU A 250 -6.98 10.55 -14.67
CA LEU A 250 -5.56 10.22 -14.78
C LEU A 250 -5.39 9.13 -15.83
N LEU A 251 -4.84 9.53 -16.98
CA LEU A 251 -4.65 8.64 -18.12
C LEU A 251 -3.32 7.88 -18.04
N ARG A 252 -3.25 6.78 -18.78
CA ARG A 252 -1.99 6.08 -19.08
C ARG A 252 -1.06 6.99 -19.89
N ALA A 253 0.22 6.63 -19.95
CA ALA A 253 1.24 7.41 -20.68
C ALA A 253 0.89 7.60 -22.17
N ASP A 254 0.24 6.60 -22.78
CA ASP A 254 -0.24 6.62 -24.17
C ASP A 254 -1.55 7.42 -24.37
N GLY A 255 -2.16 7.92 -23.29
CA GLY A 255 -3.42 8.64 -23.30
C GLY A 255 -4.66 7.74 -23.24
N ALA A 256 -4.51 6.43 -23.11
CA ALA A 256 -5.64 5.54 -22.89
C ALA A 256 -6.12 5.58 -21.42
N ARG A 257 -7.36 5.16 -21.19
CA ARG A 257 -7.93 4.99 -19.85
C ARG A 257 -7.25 3.84 -19.11
N SER A 258 -7.17 3.97 -17.78
CA SER A 258 -6.60 2.91 -16.94
C SER A 258 -7.60 1.75 -16.78
N SER A 259 -7.11 0.54 -16.56
CA SER A 259 -7.95 -0.65 -16.33
C SER A 259 -7.73 -1.24 -14.92
N ARG A 260 -7.81 -2.58 -14.77
CA ARG A 260 -7.54 -3.26 -13.50
C ARG A 260 -6.10 -2.97 -13.07
N ARG A 261 -5.97 -2.45 -11.85
CA ARG A 261 -4.71 -1.89 -11.38
C ARG A 261 -4.49 -2.06 -9.89
N ARG A 262 -3.23 -1.95 -9.52
CA ARG A 262 -2.71 -1.81 -8.18
C ARG A 262 -2.25 -0.36 -8.00
N VAL A 263 -2.42 0.15 -6.79
CA VAL A 263 -1.99 1.50 -6.41
C VAL A 263 -1.11 1.42 -5.17
N VAL A 264 -0.03 2.19 -5.15
CA VAL A 264 0.80 2.43 -3.95
C VAL A 264 0.99 3.93 -3.81
N CYS A 265 0.80 4.47 -2.61
CA CYS A 265 0.93 5.90 -2.34
C CYS A 265 2.08 6.14 -1.35
N ARG A 266 2.99 7.06 -1.70
CA ARG A 266 4.12 7.48 -0.85
C ARG A 266 4.27 9.00 -0.90
N GLY A 267 3.91 9.69 0.18
CA GLY A 267 3.98 11.15 0.24
C GLY A 267 3.23 11.80 -0.93
N PRO A 268 3.90 12.55 -1.82
CA PRO A 268 3.27 13.21 -2.96
C PRO A 268 3.08 12.29 -4.18
N ARG A 269 3.54 11.02 -4.12
CA ARG A 269 3.65 10.13 -5.27
C ARG A 269 2.61 9.02 -5.26
N LEU A 270 1.89 8.94 -6.37
CA LEU A 270 0.92 7.90 -6.68
C LEU A 270 1.54 6.96 -7.72
N TYR A 271 1.82 5.74 -7.31
CA TYR A 271 2.30 4.69 -8.21
C TYR A 271 1.11 3.83 -8.65
N VAL A 272 0.97 3.66 -9.97
CA VAL A 272 -0.08 2.85 -10.58
C VAL A 272 0.59 1.74 -11.38
N GLN A 273 0.16 0.51 -11.14
CA GLN A 273 0.58 -0.64 -11.92
C GLN A 273 -0.65 -1.37 -12.44
N GLU A 274 -0.76 -1.48 -13.75
CA GLU A 274 -1.83 -2.22 -14.40
C GLU A 274 -1.44 -3.67 -14.62
N GLU A 275 -2.44 -4.53 -14.77
CA GLU A 275 -2.18 -5.88 -15.26
C GLU A 275 -1.48 -5.84 -16.63
N PRO A 276 -0.47 -6.69 -16.87
CA PRO A 276 -0.10 -7.88 -16.09
C PRO A 276 0.89 -7.65 -14.93
N GLY A 277 1.11 -6.41 -14.48
CA GLY A 277 1.96 -6.13 -13.31
C GLY A 277 3.43 -5.85 -13.63
N ILE A 278 3.75 -5.57 -14.89
CA ILE A 278 5.14 -5.37 -15.37
C ILE A 278 5.64 -3.96 -15.11
N ASP A 279 4.81 -2.96 -15.38
CA ASP A 279 5.19 -1.55 -15.39
C ASP A 279 4.57 -0.82 -14.21
N TRP A 280 5.41 -0.12 -13.44
CA TRP A 280 4.98 0.96 -12.57
C TRP A 280 5.01 2.26 -13.36
N ALA A 281 3.94 3.03 -13.21
CA ALA A 281 3.84 4.41 -13.67
C ALA A 281 3.57 5.34 -12.49
N LEU A 282 3.94 6.60 -12.61
CA LEU A 282 3.95 7.59 -11.54
C LEU A 282 3.09 8.80 -11.92
N TYR A 283 2.34 9.29 -10.94
CA TYR A 283 1.81 10.64 -10.90
C TYR A 283 2.30 11.31 -9.61
N ASP A 284 2.92 12.48 -9.72
CA ASP A 284 3.47 13.25 -8.60
C ASP A 284 2.76 14.60 -8.53
N ILE A 285 2.22 14.96 -7.36
CA ILE A 285 1.42 16.18 -7.17
C ILE A 285 2.22 17.37 -6.64
N GLY A 286 3.54 17.24 -6.42
CA GLY A 286 4.31 18.37 -5.90
C GLY A 286 5.76 18.10 -5.56
#